data_AF-A0A542ZPD2-F1
#
_entry.id   AF-A0A542ZPD2-F1
#
_cell.length_a   1.000
_cell.length_b   1.000
_cell.length_c   1.000
_cell.angle_alpha   90.00
_cell.angle_beta   90.00
_cell.angle_gamma   90.00
#
_symmetry.space_group_name_H-M   'P 1'
#
loop_
_entity.id
_entity.type
_entity.pdbx_description
1 polymer ?
#
loop_
_entity_poly.entity_id
_entity_poly.type
_entity_poly.pdbx_seq_one_letter_code
_entity_poly.pdbx_strand_id
1 'polypeptide(L)'
;KNMLQRDRLESKKVSKTQAVTSNLSGPLGGKKEDRNVHIGPSDYVAWLDDRKWAYVRLEGRAFGEVPLNLEYKLEVWDSPNSAGIIIDAIRAAKIAKDRGIGGPIISASSYLMKSPPVQIEDTEGRARVEAFIKGERND
;
A
#
# COMPACT_ATOMS: atom_id res chain seq x y z
N LYS A 1 -8.69 -18.10 -6.07
CA LYS A 1 -9.30 -18.33 -7.42
C LYS A 1 -9.11 -17.18 -8.43
N ASN A 2 -9.09 -15.90 -8.04
CA ASN A 2 -8.92 -14.76 -8.96
C ASN A 2 -7.46 -14.40 -9.35
N MET A 3 -6.45 -15.18 -8.91
CA MET A 3 -5.02 -14.88 -9.10
C MET A 3 -4.37 -15.59 -10.31
N LEU A 4 -5.13 -16.38 -11.07
CA LEU A 4 -4.63 -17.14 -12.23
C LEU A 4 -4.79 -16.39 -13.57
N GLN A 5 -5.36 -15.19 -13.57
CA GLN A 5 -5.50 -14.37 -14.77
C GLN A 5 -4.22 -13.59 -15.05
N ARG A 6 -3.49 -13.99 -16.10
CA ARG A 6 -2.20 -13.42 -16.52
C ARG A 6 -2.25 -11.90 -16.72
N ASP A 7 -3.31 -11.36 -17.32
CA ASP A 7 -3.43 -9.92 -17.57
C ASP A 7 -3.53 -9.08 -16.30
N ARG A 8 -4.09 -9.63 -15.20
CA ARG A 8 -4.14 -8.97 -13.89
C ARG A 8 -2.81 -9.05 -13.14
N LEU A 9 -1.93 -9.98 -13.50
CA LEU A 9 -0.62 -10.11 -12.85
C LEU A 9 0.29 -8.93 -13.21
N GLU A 10 0.24 -8.47 -14.46
CA GLU A 10 1.04 -7.32 -14.91
C GLU A 10 0.61 -6.02 -14.23
N SER A 11 -0.69 -5.71 -14.19
CA SER A 11 -1.17 -4.50 -13.47
C SER A 11 -0.89 -4.54 -11.98
N LYS A 12 -0.94 -5.73 -11.36
CA LYS A 12 -0.58 -5.93 -9.95
C LYS A 12 0.91 -5.76 -9.71
N LYS A 13 1.76 -6.17 -10.65
CA LYS A 13 3.21 -5.97 -10.56
C LYS A 13 3.52 -4.48 -10.57
N VAL A 14 2.99 -3.73 -11.54
CA VAL A 14 3.22 -2.27 -11.64
C VAL A 14 2.72 -1.54 -10.39
N SER A 15 1.49 -1.80 -9.94
CA SER A 15 0.93 -1.12 -8.75
C SER A 15 1.70 -1.43 -7.47
N LYS A 16 2.16 -2.67 -7.27
CA LYS A 16 2.97 -3.03 -6.09
C LYS A 16 4.38 -2.43 -6.17
N THR A 17 5.00 -2.44 -7.34
CA THR A 17 6.33 -1.84 -7.53
C THR A 17 6.26 -0.35 -7.23
N GLN A 18 5.26 0.34 -7.81
CA GLN A 18 5.07 1.77 -7.59
C GLN A 18 4.79 2.11 -6.12
N ALA A 19 4.01 1.29 -5.41
CA ALA A 19 3.75 1.50 -3.98
C ALA A 19 5.01 1.41 -3.11
N VAL A 20 6.01 0.62 -3.50
CA VAL A 20 7.30 0.55 -2.79
C VAL A 20 8.20 1.71 -3.22
N THR A 21 8.37 1.92 -4.53
CA THR A 21 9.30 2.92 -5.05
C THR A 21 8.86 4.36 -4.80
N SER A 22 7.57 4.64 -4.64
CA SER A 22 7.07 5.97 -4.27
C SER A 22 7.54 6.43 -2.89
N ASN A 23 7.88 5.48 -2.01
CA ASN A 23 8.34 5.76 -0.65
C ASN A 23 9.87 5.81 -0.53
N LEU A 24 10.61 5.53 -1.62
CA LEU A 24 12.08 5.56 -1.61
C LEU A 24 12.61 6.91 -2.10
N SER A 25 13.62 7.44 -1.41
CA SER A 25 14.47 8.52 -1.90
C SER A 25 15.71 7.94 -2.60
N GLY A 26 16.14 8.55 -3.71
CA GLY A 26 17.35 8.14 -4.44
C GLY A 26 17.09 7.32 -5.72
N PRO A 27 18.05 6.49 -6.18
CA PRO A 27 18.05 5.91 -7.53
C PRO A 27 16.87 5.00 -7.88
N LEU A 28 16.14 4.50 -6.88
CA LEU A 28 14.95 3.66 -7.06
C LEU A 28 13.63 4.43 -6.88
N GLY A 29 13.69 5.70 -6.47
CA GLY A 29 12.53 6.53 -6.18
C GLY A 29 11.63 6.72 -7.41
N GLY A 30 10.33 6.45 -7.25
CA GLY A 30 9.31 6.66 -8.27
C GLY A 30 9.39 5.76 -9.50
N LYS A 31 10.31 4.79 -9.56
CA LYS A 31 10.46 3.90 -10.71
C LYS A 31 9.33 2.88 -10.78
N LYS A 32 8.76 2.70 -11.98
CA LYS A 32 7.75 1.65 -12.23
C LYS A 32 8.37 0.29 -12.55
N GLU A 33 9.60 0.30 -13.06
CA GLU A 33 10.40 -0.90 -13.37
C GLU A 33 11.89 -0.60 -13.13
N ASP A 34 12.61 -1.53 -12.51
CA ASP A 34 14.06 -1.49 -12.34
C ASP A 34 14.58 -2.92 -12.12
N ARG A 35 15.78 -3.23 -12.62
CA ARG A 35 16.39 -4.57 -12.42
C ARG A 35 16.63 -4.91 -10.95
N ASN A 36 16.78 -3.88 -10.10
CA ASN A 36 17.04 -4.03 -8.67
C ASN A 36 15.74 -4.16 -7.86
N VAL A 37 14.56 -4.10 -8.50
CA VAL A 37 13.26 -4.24 -7.84
C VAL A 37 12.47 -5.34 -8.52
N HIS A 38 12.33 -6.48 -7.83
CA HIS A 38 11.49 -7.58 -8.28
C HIS A 38 10.37 -7.83 -7.28
N ILE A 39 9.13 -7.62 -7.71
CA ILE A 39 7.95 -7.97 -6.93
C ILE A 39 7.17 -9.03 -7.71
N GLY A 40 7.24 -10.26 -7.20
CA GLY A 40 6.62 -11.41 -7.84
C GLY A 40 5.08 -11.36 -7.80
N PRO A 41 4.43 -12.08 -8.73
CA PRO A 41 2.99 -12.31 -8.67
C PRO A 41 2.64 -13.06 -7.37
N SER A 42 1.46 -12.80 -6.83
CA SER A 42 0.97 -13.55 -5.67
C SER A 42 0.39 -14.88 -6.16
N ASP A 43 0.96 -15.99 -5.70
CA ASP A 43 0.43 -17.32 -5.98
C ASP A 43 -0.70 -17.69 -5.00
N TYR A 44 -1.54 -18.64 -5.38
CA TYR A 44 -2.59 -19.19 -4.53
C TYR A 44 -2.23 -20.60 -4.09
N VAL A 45 -1.93 -20.74 -2.81
CA VAL A 45 -1.61 -22.02 -2.17
C VAL A 45 -2.79 -22.43 -1.31
N ALA A 46 -3.48 -23.51 -1.69
CA ALA A 46 -4.79 -23.85 -1.13
C ALA A 46 -4.79 -24.04 0.41
N TRP A 47 -3.75 -24.65 0.97
CA TRP A 47 -3.64 -24.92 2.41
C TRP A 47 -3.33 -23.68 3.26
N LEU A 48 -3.06 -22.54 2.63
CA LEU A 48 -2.92 -21.28 3.36
C LEU A 48 -4.28 -20.69 3.78
N ASP A 49 -5.40 -21.17 3.22
CA ASP A 49 -6.73 -20.59 3.44
C ASP A 49 -6.74 -19.08 3.19
N ASP A 50 -7.00 -18.26 4.21
CA ASP A 50 -6.97 -16.79 4.17
C ASP A 50 -5.62 -16.19 4.63
N ARG A 51 -4.65 -17.04 4.95
CA ARG A 51 -3.30 -16.59 5.32
C ARG A 51 -2.53 -16.17 4.07
N LYS A 52 -1.82 -15.07 4.21
CA LYS A 52 -0.94 -14.50 3.21
C LYS A 52 0.48 -14.53 3.71
N TRP A 53 1.34 -15.14 2.90
CA TRP A 53 2.77 -15.18 3.13
C TRP A 53 3.46 -14.21 2.17
N ALA A 54 4.34 -13.38 2.70
CA ALA A 54 5.21 -12.51 1.93
C ALA A 54 6.65 -12.71 2.39
N TYR A 55 7.51 -13.12 1.46
CA TYR A 55 8.94 -13.14 1.66
C TYR A 55 9.52 -11.88 1.05
N VAL A 56 10.30 -11.15 1.84
CA VAL A 56 10.93 -9.90 1.41
C VAL A 56 12.42 -10.00 1.70
N ARG A 57 13.20 -9.72 0.66
CA ARG A 57 14.66 -9.61 0.71
C ARG A 57 15.04 -8.19 0.34
N LEU A 58 15.88 -7.59 1.16
CA LEU A 58 16.43 -6.25 0.97
C LEU A 58 17.95 -6.35 1.02
N GLU A 59 18.61 -5.78 0.02
CA GLU A 59 20.06 -5.67 -0.04
C GLU A 59 20.46 -4.20 -0.01
N GLY A 60 21.55 -3.90 0.68
CA GLY A 60 22.02 -2.54 0.85
C GLY A 60 23.49 -2.46 1.24
N ARG A 61 23.92 -1.26 1.62
CA ARG A 61 25.28 -1.00 2.14
C ARG A 61 25.19 -0.12 3.38
N ALA A 62 26.01 -0.44 4.38
CA ALA A 62 26.19 0.34 5.60
C ALA A 62 27.33 1.37 5.44
N PHE A 63 27.69 2.02 6.55
CA PHE A 63 28.88 2.86 6.63
C PHE A 63 30.13 2.08 6.18
N GLY A 64 31.01 2.74 5.40
CA GLY A 64 32.21 2.11 4.85
C GLY A 64 31.94 1.12 3.70
N GLU A 65 30.78 1.25 3.03
CA GLU A 65 30.34 0.37 1.92
C GLU A 65 30.17 -1.11 2.28
N VAL A 66 30.11 -1.43 3.57
CA VAL A 66 29.93 -2.81 4.04
C VAL A 66 28.58 -3.34 3.55
N PRO A 67 28.53 -4.47 2.83
CA PRO A 67 27.28 -5.00 2.30
C PRO A 67 26.34 -5.46 3.43
N LEU A 68 25.04 -5.21 3.25
CA LEU A 68 23.96 -5.64 4.13
C LEU A 68 22.97 -6.49 3.36
N ASN A 69 22.46 -7.53 4.01
CA ASN A 69 21.35 -8.34 3.52
C ASN A 69 20.34 -8.53 4.66
N LEU A 70 19.06 -8.29 4.37
CA LEU A 70 17.95 -8.52 5.29
C LEU A 70 16.92 -9.38 4.58
N GLU A 71 16.52 -10.48 5.22
CA GLU A 71 15.41 -11.31 4.77
C GLU A 71 14.39 -11.41 5.90
N TYR A 72 13.11 -11.22 5.58
CA TYR A 72 12.03 -11.44 6.52
C TYR A 72 10.82 -12.09 5.85
N LYS A 73 10.08 -12.88 6.64
CA LYS A 73 8.81 -13.48 6.25
C LYS A 73 7.69 -12.81 7.05
N LEU A 74 6.69 -12.30 6.36
CA LEU A 74 5.45 -11.81 6.94
C LEU A 74 4.35 -12.85 6.69
N GLU A 75 3.68 -13.28 7.76
CA GLU A 75 2.50 -14.13 7.73
C GLU A 75 1.34 -13.42 8.43
N VAL A 76 0.25 -13.22 7.70
CA VAL A 76 -0.93 -12.51 8.20
C VAL A 76 -2.22 -13.12 7.66
N TRP A 77 -3.35 -12.85 8.29
CA TRP A 77 -4.67 -13.10 7.73
C TRP A 77 -5.10 -11.92 6.85
N ASP A 78 -5.39 -12.15 5.56
CA ASP A 78 -5.63 -11.06 4.59
C ASP A 78 -7.02 -10.41 4.80
N SER A 79 -8.03 -11.21 5.14
CA SER A 79 -9.40 -10.70 5.31
C SER A 79 -9.55 -9.78 6.54
N PRO A 80 -9.10 -10.16 7.75
CA PRO A 80 -9.13 -9.26 8.92
C PRO A 80 -8.29 -8.00 8.72
N ASN A 81 -7.12 -8.11 8.09
CA ASN A 81 -6.27 -6.97 7.79
C ASN A 81 -6.97 -5.93 6.90
N SER A 82 -7.73 -6.41 5.90
CA SER A 82 -8.45 -5.51 4.97
C SER A 82 -9.76 -5.00 5.56
N ALA A 83 -10.43 -5.77 6.43
CA ALA A 83 -11.71 -5.39 7.02
C ALA A 83 -11.64 -4.07 7.80
N GLY A 84 -10.60 -3.88 8.62
CA GLY A 84 -10.40 -2.63 9.38
C GLY A 84 -10.30 -1.40 8.48
N ILE A 85 -9.52 -1.51 7.41
CA ILE A 85 -9.34 -0.43 6.42
C ILE A 85 -10.68 -0.05 5.77
N ILE A 86 -11.50 -1.03 5.41
CA ILE A 86 -12.81 -0.77 4.79
C ILE A 86 -13.79 -0.15 5.78
N ILE A 87 -13.79 -0.57 7.04
CA ILE A 87 -14.62 0.04 8.09
C ILE A 87 -14.29 1.52 8.23
N ASP A 88 -13.01 1.87 8.29
CA ASP A 88 -12.59 3.27 8.41
C ASP A 88 -12.90 4.08 7.15
N ALA A 89 -12.78 3.49 5.96
CA ALA A 89 -13.16 4.15 4.72
C ALA A 89 -14.67 4.49 4.68
N ILE A 90 -15.53 3.57 5.13
CA ILE A 90 -16.98 3.79 5.22
C ILE A 90 -17.30 4.90 6.23
N ARG A 91 -16.60 4.92 7.37
CA ARG A 91 -16.78 5.96 8.38
C ARG A 91 -16.37 7.34 7.87
N ALA A 92 -15.24 7.44 7.16
CA ALA A 92 -14.83 8.68 6.50
C ALA A 92 -15.85 9.14 5.45
N ALA A 93 -16.38 8.21 4.64
CA ALA A 93 -17.44 8.51 3.68
C ALA A 93 -18.73 9.01 4.35
N LYS A 94 -19.10 8.47 5.52
CA LYS A 94 -20.24 8.96 6.30
C LYS A 94 -20.03 10.38 6.80
N ILE A 95 -18.84 10.69 7.34
CA ILE A 95 -18.47 12.04 7.77
C ILE A 95 -18.55 13.02 6.59
N ALA A 96 -17.99 12.65 5.43
CA ALA A 96 -18.07 13.46 4.22
C ALA A 96 -19.52 13.76 3.81
N LYS A 97 -20.36 12.73 3.80
CA LYS A 97 -21.78 12.85 3.47
C LYS A 97 -22.50 13.80 4.44
N ASP A 98 -22.24 13.68 5.74
CA ASP A 98 -22.86 14.53 6.76
C ASP A 98 -22.43 16.00 6.63
N ARG A 99 -21.22 16.24 6.10
CA ARG A 99 -20.68 17.58 5.82
C ARG A 99 -21.00 18.10 4.41
N GLY A 100 -21.73 17.34 3.58
CA GLY A 100 -22.04 17.72 2.20
C GLY A 100 -20.84 17.73 1.26
N ILE A 101 -19.76 17.02 1.59
CA ILE A 101 -18.55 16.92 0.77
C ILE A 101 -18.76 15.84 -0.31
N GLY A 102 -18.56 16.21 -1.56
CA GLY A 102 -18.65 15.32 -2.73
C GLY A 102 -17.29 15.09 -3.38
N GLY A 103 -17.19 14.00 -4.16
CA GLY A 103 -15.93 13.60 -4.80
C GLY A 103 -15.06 12.70 -3.91
N PRO A 104 -13.83 12.39 -4.35
CA PRO A 104 -12.90 11.56 -3.58
C PRO A 104 -12.41 12.31 -2.33
N ILE A 105 -12.57 11.70 -1.16
CA ILE A 105 -12.02 12.21 0.10
C ILE A 105 -10.52 11.94 0.06
N ILE A 106 -9.73 12.95 -0.32
CA ILE A 106 -8.32 12.77 -0.66
C ILE A 106 -7.53 12.28 0.55
N SER A 107 -7.80 12.86 1.73
CA SER A 107 -7.22 12.46 3.01
C SER A 107 -7.40 10.96 3.29
N ALA A 108 -8.65 10.46 3.29
CA ALA A 108 -8.95 9.05 3.51
C ALA A 108 -8.42 8.15 2.38
N SER A 109 -8.53 8.59 1.13
CA SER A 109 -8.09 7.81 -0.03
C SER A 109 -6.58 7.58 0.02
N SER A 110 -5.79 8.62 0.30
CA SER A 110 -4.34 8.53 0.30
C SER A 110 -3.79 7.62 1.39
N TYR A 111 -4.48 7.52 2.52
CA TYR A 111 -4.04 6.71 3.66
C TYR A 111 -4.56 5.27 3.61
N LEU A 112 -5.79 5.05 3.11
CA LEU A 112 -6.45 3.75 3.15
C LEU A 112 -6.30 2.93 1.84
N MET A 113 -5.95 3.58 0.73
CA MET A 113 -5.92 2.94 -0.59
C MET A 113 -4.49 2.86 -1.16
N LYS A 114 -4.19 1.77 -1.86
CA LYS A 114 -2.88 1.53 -2.49
C LYS A 114 -2.61 2.39 -3.74
N SER A 115 -3.67 2.91 -4.35
CA SER A 115 -3.58 3.71 -5.58
C SER A 115 -4.60 4.85 -5.51
N PRO A 116 -4.37 5.82 -4.61
CA PRO A 116 -5.25 6.98 -4.46
C PRO A 116 -5.15 7.91 -5.67
N PRO A 117 -6.13 8.83 -5.87
CA PRO A 117 -6.03 9.89 -6.87
C PRO A 117 -4.81 10.79 -6.68
N VAL A 118 -4.41 11.02 -5.42
CA VAL A 118 -3.21 11.78 -5.04
C VAL A 118 -2.41 10.93 -4.06
N GLN A 119 -1.18 10.59 -4.44
CA GLN A 119 -0.25 9.87 -3.57
C GLN A 119 0.30 10.83 -2.52
N ILE A 120 0.14 10.48 -1.24
CA ILE A 120 0.67 11.22 -0.09
C ILE A 120 1.45 10.20 0.75
N GLU A 121 2.54 10.62 1.37
CA GLU A 121 3.33 9.78 2.27
C GLU A 121 2.48 9.37 3.49
N ASP A 122 2.66 8.15 4.00
CA ASP A 122 1.75 7.53 4.98
C ASP A 122 1.62 8.32 6.29
N THR A 123 2.71 8.90 6.81
CA THR A 123 2.69 9.73 8.04
C THR A 123 1.87 10.99 7.83
N GLU A 124 2.06 11.67 6.71
CA GLU A 124 1.26 12.83 6.33
C GLU A 124 -0.19 12.43 6.04
N GLY A 125 -0.42 11.32 5.35
CA GLY A 125 -1.74 10.77 5.05
C GLY A 125 -2.53 10.51 6.33
N ARG A 126 -1.90 9.90 7.34
CA ARG A 126 -2.48 9.69 8.66
C ARG A 126 -2.90 11.00 9.31
N ALA A 127 -2.01 11.99 9.34
CA ALA A 127 -2.30 13.29 9.94
C ALA A 127 -3.47 14.00 9.24
N ARG A 128 -3.55 13.91 7.91
CA ARG A 128 -4.65 14.48 7.11
C ARG A 128 -5.98 13.78 7.38
N VAL A 129 -6.00 12.44 7.53
CA VAL A 129 -7.21 11.70 7.92
C VAL A 129 -7.70 12.11 9.30
N GLU A 130 -6.79 12.23 10.28
CA GLU A 130 -7.14 12.68 11.63
C GLU A 130 -7.72 14.10 11.64
N ALA A 131 -7.10 15.03 10.91
CA ALA A 131 -7.60 16.40 10.76
C ALA A 131 -8.98 16.43 10.06
N PHE A 132 -9.17 15.60 9.03
CA PHE A 132 -10.47 15.42 8.38
C PHE A 132 -11.52 14.91 9.38
N ILE A 133 -11.23 13.86 10.15
CA ILE A 133 -12.15 13.33 11.15
C ILE A 133 -12.53 14.40 12.19
N LYS A 134 -11.56 15.19 12.67
CA LYS A 134 -11.79 16.28 13.63
C LYS A 134 -12.54 17.49 13.08
N GLY A 135 -12.63 17.63 11.75
CA GLY A 135 -13.26 18.79 11.11
C GLY A 135 -12.33 20.00 10.94
N GLU A 136 -11.02 19.79 11.09
CA GLU A 136 -9.97 20.79 10.87
C GLU A 136 -9.63 20.94 9.37
N ARG A 137 -10.18 20.06 8.53
CA ARG A 137 -9.94 19.95 7.09
C ARG A 137 -11.21 19.54 6.34
N ASN A 138 -11.43 20.10 5.15
CA ASN A 138 -12.54 19.76 4.25
C ASN A 138 -11.96 19.37 2.88
N ASP A 139 -11.86 18.06 2.58
CA ASP A 139 -11.26 17.57 1.33
C ASP A 139 -11.48 16.08 0.98
#